data_AF-A0A2V3URK0-F1
#
_entry.id   AF-A0A2V3URK0-F1
#
_cell.length_a   1.000
_cell.length_b   1.000
_cell.length_c   1.000
_cell.angle_alpha   90.00
_cell.angle_beta   90.00
_cell.angle_gamma   90.00
#
_symmetry.space_group_name_H-M   'P 1'
#
loop_
_entity.id
_entity.type
_entity.pdbx_description
1 polymer ?
#
loop_
_entity_poly.entity_id
_entity_poly.type
_entity_poly.pdbx_seq_one_letter_code
_entity_poly.pdbx_strand_id
1 'polypeptide(L)'
;MSATQKTPEARAAERQMRQAIRKQVMAVGVPARKADEIVDLAFHGAEKAMDALVTTTRASSDSRVSLNAMLIASSLIDEKMKGMRELAGVMAGAAGLNLTSAMVEVGGQPS
;
A
#
# COMPACT_ATOMS: atom_id res chain seq x y z
N MET A 1 10.84 16.21 -12.97
CA MET A 1 10.34 17.04 -11.85
C MET A 1 9.64 16.12 -10.87
N SER A 2 10.17 15.96 -9.66
CA SER A 2 9.78 14.94 -8.69
C SER A 2 8.64 15.44 -7.80
N ALA A 3 7.69 14.55 -7.51
CA ALA A 3 6.68 14.60 -6.47
C ALA A 3 5.83 15.89 -6.40
N THR A 4 4.58 15.77 -6.83
CA THR A 4 3.45 16.55 -6.31
C THR A 4 3.69 16.83 -4.83
N GLN A 5 3.90 18.11 -4.44
CA GLN A 5 4.07 18.47 -3.04
C GLN A 5 2.85 17.95 -2.27
N LYS A 6 3.03 16.89 -1.48
CA LYS A 6 1.96 16.35 -0.63
C LYS A 6 1.45 17.50 0.23
N THR A 7 0.15 17.79 0.12
CA THR A 7 -0.52 18.81 0.92
C THR A 7 -0.30 18.53 2.41
N PRO A 8 -0.38 19.55 3.30
CA PRO A 8 -0.29 19.33 4.75
C PRO A 8 -1.26 18.23 5.25
N GLU A 9 -2.45 18.17 4.66
CA GLU A 9 -3.47 17.16 4.91
C GLU A 9 -3.04 15.76 4.46
N ALA A 10 -2.49 15.63 3.24
CA ALA A 10 -1.97 14.34 2.76
C ALA A 10 -0.83 13.81 3.63
N ARG A 11 0.04 14.69 4.13
CA ARG A 11 1.10 14.31 5.09
C ARG A 11 0.53 13.92 6.45
N ALA A 12 -0.52 14.58 6.92
CA ALA A 12 -1.19 14.23 8.17
C ALA A 12 -1.88 12.86 8.07
N ALA A 13 -2.59 12.61 6.97
CA ALA A 13 -3.20 11.31 6.68
C ALA A 13 -2.15 10.19 6.58
N GLU A 14 -1.02 10.43 5.90
CA GLU A 14 0.08 9.46 5.83
C GLU A 14 0.64 9.11 7.21
N ARG A 15 0.85 10.10 8.08
CA ARG A 15 1.29 9.86 9.47
C ARG A 15 0.29 9.03 10.26
N GLN A 16 -1.01 9.31 10.12
CA GLN A 16 -2.06 8.53 10.80
C GLN A 16 -2.07 7.08 10.31
N MET A 17 -1.98 6.85 9.00
CA MET A 17 -1.90 5.51 8.43
C MET A 17 -0.66 4.74 8.90
N ARG A 18 0.51 5.38 8.89
CA ARG A 18 1.76 4.79 9.42
C ARG A 18 1.61 4.36 10.87
N GLN A 19 1.01 5.20 11.72
CA GLN A 19 0.76 4.87 13.12
C GLN A 19 -0.25 3.73 13.29
N ALA A 20 -1.31 3.68 12.48
CA ALA A 20 -2.31 2.62 12.53
C ALA A 20 -1.69 1.26 12.15
N ILE A 21 -0.96 1.20 11.04
CA ILE A 21 -0.28 -0.03 10.59
C ILE A 21 0.76 -0.47 11.63
N ARG A 22 1.55 0.46 12.17
CA ARG A 22 2.51 0.16 13.23
C ARG A 22 1.84 -0.50 14.45
N LYS A 23 0.71 0.04 14.91
CA LYS A 23 -0.05 -0.52 16.04
C LYS A 23 -0.56 -1.93 15.73
N GLN A 24 -1.08 -2.16 14.53
CA GLN A 24 -1.54 -3.49 14.10
C GLN A 24 -0.39 -4.51 14.06
N VAL A 25 0.76 -4.12 13.52
CA VAL A 25 1.95 -4.97 13.44
C VAL A 25 2.51 -5.27 14.84
N MET A 26 2.52 -4.30 15.75
CA MET A 26 2.91 -4.53 17.14
C MET A 26 1.91 -5.44 17.90
N ALA A 27 0.62 -5.35 17.59
CA ALA A 27 -0.42 -6.17 18.25
C ALA A 27 -0.27 -7.66 17.98
N VAL A 28 0.40 -8.06 16.89
CA VAL A 28 0.74 -9.47 16.60
C VAL A 28 2.09 -9.91 17.17
N GLY A 29 2.70 -9.09 18.04
CA GLY A 29 3.93 -9.44 18.76
C GLY A 29 5.23 -9.01 18.07
N VAL A 30 5.17 -8.22 17.00
CA VAL A 30 6.39 -7.68 16.38
C VAL A 30 7.00 -6.59 17.28
N PRO A 31 8.30 -6.66 17.60
CA PRO A 31 8.97 -5.61 18.38
C PRO A 31 8.88 -4.24 17.68
N ALA A 32 8.75 -3.17 18.45
CA ALA A 32 8.56 -1.80 17.93
C ALA A 32 9.55 -1.42 16.82
N ARG A 33 10.85 -1.74 16.99
CA ARG A 33 11.90 -1.48 16.00
C ARG A 33 11.65 -2.19 14.66
N LYS A 34 11.11 -3.40 14.69
CA LYS A 34 10.78 -4.18 13.50
C LYS A 34 9.43 -3.77 12.89
N ALA A 35 8.49 -3.32 13.72
CA ALA A 35 7.24 -2.74 13.24
C ALA A 35 7.50 -1.46 12.44
N ASP A 36 8.42 -0.61 12.88
CA ASP A 36 8.85 0.59 12.15
C ASP A 36 9.47 0.22 10.79
N GLU A 37 10.37 -0.76 10.77
CA GLU A 37 10.99 -1.27 9.52
C GLU A 37 9.94 -1.82 8.53
N ILE A 38 8.95 -2.59 9.01
CA ILE A 38 7.86 -3.11 8.17
C ILE A 38 7.02 -1.97 7.58
N VAL A 39 6.65 -0.98 8.40
CA VAL A 39 5.87 0.17 7.94
C VAL A 39 6.64 0.95 6.89
N ASP A 40 7.93 1.24 7.11
CA ASP A 40 8.73 1.98 6.16
C ASP A 40 8.87 1.24 4.82
N LEU A 41 9.12 -0.06 4.85
CA LEU A 41 9.17 -0.89 3.63
C LEU A 41 7.82 -0.93 2.91
N ALA A 42 6.71 -1.05 3.64
CA ALA A 42 5.38 -1.07 3.05
C ALA A 42 5.04 0.25 2.35
N PHE A 43 5.29 1.39 2.99
CA PHE A 43 5.04 2.71 2.39
C PHE A 43 5.96 2.98 1.19
N HIS A 44 7.24 2.64 1.30
CA HIS A 44 8.19 2.79 0.19
C HIS A 44 7.80 1.94 -1.02
N GLY A 45 7.37 0.70 -0.79
CA GLY A 45 6.86 -0.19 -1.83
C GLY A 45 5.60 0.38 -2.50
N ALA A 46 4.64 0.86 -1.72
CA ALA A 46 3.41 1.47 -2.21
C ALA A 46 3.67 2.74 -3.04
N GLU A 47 4.55 3.62 -2.57
CA GLU A 47 4.92 4.86 -3.27
C GLU A 47 5.58 4.56 -4.62
N LYS A 48 6.53 3.61 -4.67
CA LYS A 48 7.15 3.18 -5.92
C LYS A 48 6.16 2.54 -6.90
N ALA A 49 5.23 1.72 -6.40
CA ALA A 49 4.21 1.10 -7.24
C ALA A 49 3.28 2.17 -7.85
N MET A 50 2.89 3.17 -7.06
CA MET A 50 2.06 4.28 -7.51
C MET A 50 2.79 5.14 -8.56
N ASP A 51 4.06 5.47 -8.33
CA ASP A 51 4.89 6.23 -9.28
C ASP A 51 5.03 5.48 -10.62
N ALA A 52 5.27 4.16 -10.56
CA ALA A 52 5.36 3.33 -11.77
C ALA A 52 4.03 3.28 -12.53
N LEU A 53 2.90 3.13 -11.82
CA LEU A 53 1.57 3.12 -12.41
C LEU A 53 1.25 4.46 -13.10
N VAL A 54 1.50 5.58 -12.43
CA VAL A 54 1.22 6.92 -12.98
C VAL A 54 2.12 7.20 -14.19
N THR A 55 3.39 6.85 -14.11
CA THR A 55 4.35 7.11 -15.19
C THR A 55 4.02 6.31 -16.44
N THR A 56 3.68 5.03 -16.29
CA THR A 56 3.41 4.13 -17.42
C THR A 56 2.07 4.43 -18.11
N THR A 57 1.06 4.83 -17.34
CA THR A 57 -0.29 5.12 -17.88
C THR A 57 -0.39 6.49 -18.54
N ARG A 58 0.59 7.39 -18.31
CA ARG A 58 0.72 8.70 -18.98
C ARG A 58 1.45 8.66 -20.33
N ALA A 59 1.69 7.46 -20.88
CA ALA A 59 2.38 7.31 -22.15
C ALA A 59 1.57 7.83 -23.37
N SER A 60 0.24 7.99 -23.23
CA SER A 60 -0.62 8.52 -24.31
C SER A 60 -0.74 10.04 -24.23
N SER A 61 -0.72 10.72 -25.38
CA SER A 61 -1.02 12.14 -25.49
C SER A 61 -2.51 12.46 -25.30
N ASP A 62 -3.39 11.45 -25.36
CA ASP A 62 -4.81 11.60 -25.04
C ASP A 62 -5.06 11.36 -23.55
N SER A 63 -5.50 12.40 -22.85
CA SER A 63 -5.82 12.35 -21.41
C SER A 63 -6.94 11.36 -21.08
N ARG A 64 -7.93 11.16 -21.97
CA ARG A 64 -9.01 10.18 -21.75
C ARG A 64 -8.49 8.76 -21.79
N VAL A 65 -7.59 8.47 -22.73
CA VAL A 65 -6.92 7.17 -22.83
C VAL A 65 -6.06 6.93 -21.59
N SER A 66 -5.26 7.92 -21.19
CA SER A 66 -4.37 7.82 -20.03
C SER A 66 -5.14 7.60 -18.71
N LEU A 67 -6.24 8.32 -18.49
CA LEU A 67 -7.07 8.16 -17.29
C LEU A 67 -7.80 6.81 -17.27
N ASN A 68 -8.35 6.36 -18.40
CA ASN A 68 -8.96 5.03 -18.47
C ASN A 68 -7.93 3.90 -18.27
N ALA A 69 -6.75 4.02 -18.88
CA ALA A 69 -5.67 3.07 -18.68
C ALA A 69 -5.24 3.01 -17.21
N MET A 70 -5.18 4.15 -16.51
CA MET A 70 -4.89 4.21 -15.08
C MET A 70 -5.94 3.50 -14.22
N LEU A 71 -7.23 3.72 -14.51
CA LEU A 71 -8.32 3.04 -13.82
C LEU A 71 -8.27 1.51 -14.03
N ILE A 72 -8.14 1.06 -15.28
CA ILE A 72 -8.04 -0.37 -15.61
C ILE A 72 -6.81 -0.99 -14.94
N ALA A 73 -5.66 -0.33 -15.03
CA ALA A 73 -4.42 -0.82 -14.44
C ALA A 73 -4.51 -0.91 -12.90
N SER A 74 -5.16 0.04 -12.23
CA SER A 74 -5.40 -0.05 -10.78
C SER A 74 -6.26 -1.27 -10.40
N SER A 75 -7.29 -1.60 -11.20
CA SER A 75 -8.14 -2.77 -10.97
C SER A 75 -7.37 -4.09 -11.19
N LEU A 76 -6.56 -4.16 -12.24
CA LEU A 76 -5.69 -5.33 -12.49
C LEU A 76 -4.64 -5.52 -11.39
N ILE A 77 -4.10 -4.42 -10.85
CA ILE A 77 -3.17 -4.47 -9.73
C ILE A 77 -3.88 -4.97 -8.48
N ASP A 78 -5.06 -4.46 -8.13
CA ASP A 78 -5.81 -4.94 -6.96
C ASP A 78 -6.03 -6.46 -7.01
N GLU A 79 -6.43 -6.99 -8.18
CA GLU A 79 -6.62 -8.43 -8.36
C GLU A 79 -5.31 -9.22 -8.17
N LYS A 80 -4.19 -8.74 -8.73
CA LYS A 80 -2.88 -9.35 -8.51
C LYS A 80 -2.44 -9.28 -7.04
N MET A 81 -2.75 -8.18 -6.35
CA MET A 81 -2.42 -8.00 -4.94
C MET A 81 -3.22 -8.94 -4.04
N LYS A 82 -4.48 -9.29 -4.39
CA LYS A 82 -5.24 -10.35 -3.68
C LYS A 82 -4.50 -11.68 -3.70
N GLY A 83 -4.11 -12.15 -4.90
CA GLY A 83 -3.34 -13.40 -5.02
C GLY A 83 -1.98 -13.34 -4.31
N MET A 84 -1.31 -12.19 -4.30
CA MET A 84 -0.05 -12.03 -3.58
C MET A 84 -0.23 -12.06 -2.06
N ARG A 85 -1.34 -11.51 -1.53
CA ARG A 85 -1.69 -11.60 -0.09
C ARG A 85 -1.97 -13.05 0.31
N GLU A 86 -2.70 -13.80 -0.51
CA GLU A 86 -2.94 -15.23 -0.29
C GLU A 86 -1.63 -16.02 -0.27
N LEU A 87 -0.76 -15.80 -1.26
CA LEU A 87 0.55 -16.44 -1.34
C LEU A 87 1.41 -16.12 -0.11
N ALA A 88 1.45 -14.85 0.31
CA ALA A 88 2.17 -14.45 1.51
C ALA A 88 1.64 -15.17 2.76
N GLY A 89 0.32 -15.33 2.88
CA GLY A 89 -0.33 -16.10 3.94
C GLY A 89 0.10 -17.58 3.95
N VAL A 90 0.12 -18.23 2.79
CA VAL A 90 0.60 -19.61 2.64
C VAL A 90 2.07 -19.75 3.04
N MET A 91 2.92 -18.87 2.53
CA MET A 91 4.36 -18.88 2.83
C MET A 91 4.64 -18.66 4.31
N ALA A 92 3.87 -17.77 4.96
CA ALA A 92 3.99 -17.54 6.39
C ALA A 92 3.54 -18.75 7.21
N GLY A 93 2.41 -19.37 6.86
CA GLY A 93 1.97 -20.61 7.48
C GLY A 93 3.04 -21.71 7.39
N ALA A 94 3.68 -21.87 6.22
CA ALA A 94 4.78 -22.82 6.02
C ALA A 94 6.04 -22.49 6.85
N ALA A 95 6.29 -21.20 7.12
CA ALA A 95 7.40 -20.74 7.96
C ALA A 95 7.06 -20.71 9.47
N GLY A 96 5.84 -21.12 9.87
CA GLY A 96 5.36 -21.02 11.25
C GLY A 96 5.14 -19.57 11.72
N LEU A 97 4.98 -18.64 10.78
CA LEU A 97 4.77 -17.21 11.05
C LEU A 97 3.28 -16.88 10.98
N ASN A 98 2.79 -16.15 11.99
CA ASN A 98 1.47 -15.56 11.95
C ASN A 98 1.55 -14.18 11.31
N LEU A 99 1.24 -14.08 10.00
CA LEU A 99 1.12 -12.77 9.35
C LEU A 99 -0.21 -12.11 9.72
N THR A 100 -0.16 -10.83 10.06
CA THR A 100 -1.34 -9.98 10.02
C THR A 100 -1.61 -9.65 8.55
N SER A 101 -2.77 -10.08 8.02
CA SER A 101 -3.38 -9.32 6.93
C SER A 101 -3.85 -7.99 7.55
N ALA A 102 -2.95 -7.02 7.65
CA ALA A 102 -3.34 -5.66 7.99
C ALA A 102 -4.18 -5.14 6.82
N MET A 103 -5.49 -5.40 6.86
CA MET A 103 -6.44 -4.56 6.14
C MET A 103 -6.25 -3.18 6.76
N VAL A 104 -5.64 -2.29 5.99
CA VAL A 104 -5.42 -0.92 6.43
C VAL A 104 -6.78 -0.24 6.40
N GLU A 105 -7.50 -0.27 7.52
CA GLU A 105 -8.70 0.54 7.72
C GLU A 105 -8.27 2.01 7.87
N VAL A 106 -8.21 2.72 6.75
CA VAL A 106 -7.97 4.16 6.76
C VAL A 106 -9.32 4.85 6.92
N GLY A 107 -9.66 5.19 8.16
CA GLY A 107 -10.75 6.13 8.46
C GLY A 107 -12.16 5.55 8.33
N GLY A 108 -12.62 4.86 9.38
CA GLY A 108 -14.00 4.96 9.89
C GLY A 108 -15.16 4.82 8.91
N GLN A 109 -15.04 4.02 7.85
CA GLN A 109 -16.19 3.63 7.05
C GLN A 109 -16.65 2.25 7.52
N PRO A 110 -17.79 2.14 8.24
CA PRO A 110 -18.38 0.84 8.53
C PRO A 110 -18.87 0.23 7.21
N SER A 111 -18.64 -1.08 7.08
CA SER A 111 -19.21 -1.95 6.05
C SER A 111 -20.71 -1.79 5.88
#